data_AF-A0AAU5CZ70-F1
#
_entry.id   AF-A0AAU5CZ70-F1
#
_cell.length_a   1.000
_cell.length_b   1.000
_cell.length_c   1.000
_cell.angle_alpha   90.00
_cell.angle_beta   90.00
_cell.angle_gamma   90.00
#
_symmetry.space_group_name_H-M   'P 1'
#
loop_
_entity.id
_entity.type
_entity.pdbx_description
1 polymer ?
#
loop_
_entity_poly.entity_id
_entity_poly.type
_entity_poly.pdbx_seq_one_letter_code
_entity_poly.pdbx_strand_id
1 'polypeptide(L)'
;MNSHRLRLRPLLPLAVLLTLTAACGTSAGADGGSSPKTVTVTVGYQSKTINTVTAGTLLRSLGYFEEELKARGKKDGTTYEVEWQDYATGAPITAQMTAGKVDIGSMGDFPLLINAVRGKQLKQPTRLVSITGYNLRGGLNTVVTAPGSAIRSLADLRGKRVSTSVGSAADGTLVRALQRAGVDAGKDIHKLNQQPSVGASALAAGSVDALSQFVAWPGQLAFEGRATALYDGAELNLPTFHGVTVREKFAEERAGVLDDFLKAQRRATDYLREQPVAAAESVAEETGLPAEVVYLYNGANGIATFDPELRPELIAALKEDVPVLKSAALLGDVDVDAFVDPAPLKRAVRAPAYPKAGAVKPELWLKGQSTTRTFDSPKELLKAAKGADVRAAYVPDALTGTLWFADRAVWVADGAELRAFVTPASAQRYVGAHAGARIIRYADAVGLAS
;
A
#
# COMPACT_ATOMS: atom_id res chain seq x y z
N MET A 1 -45.94 10.92 48.16
CA MET A 1 -44.95 11.24 49.21
C MET A 1 -43.62 11.57 48.55
N ASN A 2 -43.06 12.73 48.95
CA ASN A 2 -41.75 13.30 48.67
C ASN A 2 -41.36 13.67 47.23
N SER A 3 -41.82 14.86 46.86
CA SER A 3 -41.27 15.76 45.85
C SER A 3 -40.08 16.58 46.38
N HIS A 4 -38.93 16.56 45.70
CA HIS A 4 -37.92 17.61 45.82
C HIS A 4 -37.83 18.41 44.51
N ARG A 5 -38.24 19.67 44.60
CA ARG A 5 -38.18 20.69 43.55
C ARG A 5 -36.81 21.39 43.63
N LEU A 6 -36.00 21.34 42.57
CA LEU A 6 -34.91 22.31 42.39
C LEU A 6 -35.43 23.53 41.63
N ARG A 7 -35.29 24.70 42.25
CA ARG A 7 -35.60 26.01 41.68
C ARG A 7 -34.42 26.53 40.87
N LEU A 8 -34.64 26.82 39.58
CA LEU A 8 -33.76 27.67 38.79
C LEU A 8 -33.79 29.11 39.34
N ARG A 9 -32.63 29.75 39.45
CA ARG A 9 -32.47 31.20 39.64
C ARG A 9 -31.80 31.79 38.39
N PRO A 10 -32.27 32.93 37.85
CA PRO A 10 -31.62 33.62 36.75
C PRO A 10 -30.51 34.53 37.28
N LEU A 11 -29.38 34.60 36.58
CA LEU A 11 -28.37 35.65 36.78
C LEU A 11 -28.22 36.43 35.46
N LEU A 12 -28.50 37.72 35.56
CA LEU A 12 -28.38 38.73 34.51
C LEU A 12 -26.91 38.99 34.12
N PRO A 13 -26.64 39.51 32.91
CA PRO A 13 -25.29 39.72 32.38
C PRO A 13 -24.67 41.02 32.90
N LEU A 14 -23.41 40.95 33.32
CA LEU A 14 -22.60 42.13 33.66
C LEU A 14 -21.91 42.65 32.39
N ALA A 15 -22.41 43.75 31.85
CA ALA A 15 -21.77 44.50 30.78
C ALA A 15 -20.53 45.23 31.32
N VAL A 16 -19.36 44.96 30.74
CA VAL A 16 -18.13 45.72 30.99
C VAL A 16 -17.92 46.69 29.84
N LEU A 17 -17.88 47.97 30.21
CA LEU A 17 -17.78 49.16 29.37
C LEU A 17 -16.37 49.28 28.75
N LEU A 18 -16.30 49.59 27.46
CA LEU A 18 -15.08 50.03 26.77
C LEU A 18 -14.59 51.38 27.31
N THR A 19 -13.31 51.46 27.67
CA THR A 19 -12.57 52.74 27.77
C THR A 19 -11.63 52.86 26.57
N LEU A 20 -11.97 53.79 25.66
CA LEU A 20 -11.11 54.29 24.59
C LEU A 20 -10.05 55.22 25.20
N THR A 21 -8.79 54.78 25.27
CA THR A 21 -7.65 55.67 25.49
C THR A 21 -6.95 55.94 24.16
N ALA A 22 -7.19 57.14 23.62
CA ALA A 22 -6.36 57.72 22.58
C ALA A 22 -5.02 58.18 23.21
N ALA A 23 -3.90 57.61 22.75
CA ALA A 23 -2.57 58.09 23.08
C ALA A 23 -1.80 58.35 21.78
N CYS A 24 -1.63 59.62 21.44
CA CYS A 24 -0.62 60.10 20.51
C CYS A 24 0.74 60.10 21.23
N GLY A 25 1.78 59.53 20.61
CA GLY A 25 3.13 59.56 21.16
C GLY A 25 4.14 58.74 20.35
N THR A 26 4.83 59.43 19.46
CA THR A 26 6.01 59.10 18.64
C THR A 26 7.03 58.08 19.19
N SER A 27 7.36 57.12 18.30
CA SER A 27 8.67 56.49 18.02
C SER A 27 9.61 56.14 19.19
N ALA A 28 9.59 54.87 19.56
CA ALA A 28 10.77 54.12 19.98
C ALA A 28 10.79 52.80 19.20
N GLY A 29 11.90 52.52 18.51
CA GLY A 29 12.10 51.30 17.75
C GLY A 29 11.98 50.09 18.66
N ALA A 30 10.93 49.29 18.43
CA ALA A 30 10.87 47.93 18.91
C ALA A 30 11.49 47.06 17.82
N ASP A 31 12.64 46.46 18.12
CA ASP A 31 13.20 45.35 17.38
C ASP A 31 12.09 44.35 17.09
N GLY A 32 11.75 44.22 15.81
CA GLY A 32 10.84 43.22 15.30
C GLY A 32 11.49 41.85 15.46
N GLY A 33 11.42 41.29 16.66
CA GLY A 33 11.63 39.87 16.88
C GLY A 33 10.61 39.13 16.02
N SER A 34 11.03 38.66 14.85
CA SER A 34 10.17 37.84 14.00
C SER A 34 9.77 36.63 14.83
N SER A 35 8.47 36.50 15.10
CA SER A 35 7.90 35.27 15.64
C SER A 35 8.45 34.10 14.82
N PRO A 36 8.85 32.96 15.45
CA PRO A 36 9.38 31.83 14.71
C PRO A 36 8.42 31.48 13.57
N LYS A 37 8.91 31.46 12.33
CA LYS A 37 8.10 31.04 11.19
C LYS A 37 7.86 29.55 11.36
N THR A 38 6.66 29.16 11.77
CA THR A 38 6.25 27.74 11.80
C THR A 38 5.64 27.38 10.44
N VAL A 39 6.11 26.29 9.86
CA VAL A 39 5.60 25.72 8.60
C VAL A 39 5.16 24.29 8.87
N THR A 40 3.87 24.04 8.77
CA THR A 40 3.31 22.68 8.79
C THR A 40 3.41 22.09 7.38
N VAL A 41 3.90 20.85 7.30
CA VAL A 41 3.95 20.03 6.10
C VAL A 41 3.00 18.87 6.29
N THR A 42 1.94 18.79 5.48
CA THR A 42 0.93 17.75 5.65
C THR A 42 1.15 16.60 4.66
N VAL A 43 1.32 15.39 5.19
CA VAL A 43 1.56 14.16 4.44
C VAL A 43 0.35 13.24 4.54
N GLY A 44 -0.29 12.96 3.40
CA GLY A 44 -1.37 11.99 3.28
C GLY A 44 -0.81 10.61 2.94
N TYR A 45 -1.06 9.62 3.79
CA TYR A 45 -0.56 8.25 3.60
C TYR A 45 -1.65 7.22 3.90
N GLN A 46 -1.37 5.95 3.60
CA GLN A 46 -2.28 4.83 3.86
C GLN A 46 -1.62 3.82 4.80
N SER A 47 -1.93 3.87 6.10
CA SER A 47 -1.21 3.12 7.13
C SER A 47 -1.18 1.60 6.89
N LYS A 48 -2.30 1.04 6.44
CA LYS A 48 -2.48 -0.41 6.16
C LYS A 48 -2.18 -0.84 4.73
N THR A 49 -1.72 0.08 3.88
CA THR A 49 -1.31 -0.24 2.50
C THR A 49 0.20 -0.43 2.49
N ILE A 50 0.66 -1.63 2.87
CA ILE A 50 2.03 -1.81 3.35
C ILE A 50 3.12 -1.73 2.26
N ASN A 51 2.76 -1.63 0.98
CA ASN A 51 3.68 -1.28 -0.11
C ASN A 51 3.89 0.26 -0.25
N THR A 52 3.34 1.07 0.66
CA THR A 52 3.63 2.52 0.78
C THR A 52 4.48 2.88 2.00
N VAL A 53 4.95 1.88 2.78
CA VAL A 53 5.53 2.12 4.12
C VAL A 53 6.73 3.06 4.13
N THR A 54 7.54 3.07 3.06
CA THR A 54 8.73 3.93 2.92
C THR A 54 8.40 5.41 2.75
N ALA A 55 7.13 5.75 2.46
CA ALA A 55 6.61 7.11 2.39
C ALA A 55 5.35 7.26 3.27
N GLY A 56 5.29 6.52 4.38
CA GLY A 56 4.13 6.40 5.25
C GLY A 56 4.52 5.79 6.59
N THR A 57 3.90 4.68 6.97
CA THR A 57 3.99 4.09 8.32
C THR A 57 5.43 3.90 8.83
N LEU A 58 6.32 3.29 8.03
CA LEU A 58 7.70 3.04 8.47
C LEU A 58 8.52 4.33 8.50
N LEU A 59 8.34 5.20 7.50
CA LEU A 59 9.01 6.51 7.48
C LEU A 59 8.64 7.34 8.72
N ARG A 60 7.35 7.35 9.08
CA ARG A 60 6.80 8.02 10.26
C ARG A 60 7.32 7.40 11.56
N SER A 61 7.31 6.07 11.70
CA SER A 61 7.78 5.41 12.93
C SER A 61 9.27 5.63 13.18
N LEU A 62 10.07 5.72 12.10
CA LEU A 62 11.50 6.02 12.17
C LEU A 62 11.79 7.50 12.47
N GLY A 63 10.84 8.42 12.27
CA GLY A 63 11.00 9.85 12.49
C GLY A 63 11.99 10.55 11.55
N TYR A 64 12.39 9.88 10.46
CA TYR A 64 13.46 10.38 9.59
C TYR A 64 13.08 11.69 8.89
N PHE A 65 11.80 11.90 8.56
CA PHE A 65 11.40 13.14 7.90
C PHE A 65 11.47 14.34 8.86
N GLU A 66 11.00 14.15 10.10
CA GLU A 66 11.10 15.12 11.18
C GLU A 66 12.56 15.48 11.50
N GLU A 67 13.48 14.50 11.45
CA GLU A 67 14.91 14.73 11.61
C GLU A 67 15.49 15.62 10.50
N GLU A 68 15.20 15.31 9.23
CA GLU A 68 15.66 16.11 8.09
C GLU A 68 15.13 17.55 8.19
N LEU A 69 13.86 17.72 8.55
CA LEU A 69 13.23 19.03 8.72
C LEU A 69 13.78 19.81 9.91
N LYS A 70 14.09 19.14 11.02
CA LYS A 70 14.77 19.77 12.16
C LYS A 70 16.16 20.25 11.77
N ALA A 71 16.89 19.49 10.96
CA ALA A 71 18.20 19.90 10.44
C ALA A 71 18.09 21.08 9.47
N ARG A 72 17.05 21.13 8.63
CA ARG A 72 16.73 22.28 7.77
C ARG A 72 16.40 23.52 8.59
N GLY A 73 15.51 23.39 9.57
CA GLY A 73 15.06 24.50 10.41
C GLY A 73 16.19 25.21 11.15
N LYS A 74 17.22 24.46 11.56
CA LYS A 74 18.45 25.02 12.14
C LYS A 74 19.23 25.92 11.17
N LYS A 75 19.12 25.68 9.85
CA LYS A 75 19.86 26.43 8.82
C LYS A 75 19.12 27.68 8.36
N ASP A 76 17.79 27.62 8.27
CA ASP A 76 16.96 28.71 7.74
C ASP A 76 16.14 29.46 8.80
N GLY A 77 16.23 29.06 10.08
CA GLY A 77 15.52 29.68 11.19
C GLY A 77 14.01 29.40 11.23
N THR A 78 13.53 28.43 10.42
CA THR A 78 12.11 28.04 10.35
C THR A 78 11.85 26.84 11.24
N THR A 79 10.74 26.85 11.98
CA THR A 79 10.28 25.64 12.68
C THR A 79 9.38 24.86 11.74
N TYR A 80 9.73 23.60 11.46
CA TYR A 80 8.92 22.73 10.61
C TYR A 80 8.20 21.69 11.47
N GLU A 81 6.92 21.47 11.19
CA GLU A 81 6.10 20.44 11.81
C GLU A 81 5.54 19.52 10.73
N VAL A 82 5.45 18.23 11.00
CA VAL A 82 4.84 17.26 10.08
C VAL A 82 3.48 16.85 10.62
N GLU A 83 2.46 17.03 9.79
CA GLU A 83 1.13 16.49 10.05
C GLU A 83 0.92 15.25 9.18
N TRP A 84 0.86 14.08 9.81
CA TRP A 84 0.55 12.82 9.14
C TRP A 84 -0.97 12.58 9.15
N GLN A 85 -1.56 12.46 7.97
CA GLN A 85 -2.99 12.16 7.82
C GLN A 85 -3.16 10.77 7.19
N ASP A 86 -3.79 9.87 7.94
CA ASP A 86 -4.03 8.49 7.51
C ASP A 86 -5.35 8.33 6.76
N TYR A 87 -5.32 7.58 5.66
CA TYR A 87 -6.46 7.33 4.78
C TYR A 87 -6.55 5.85 4.38
N ALA A 88 -7.77 5.37 4.20
CA ALA A 88 -8.00 3.98 3.82
C ALA A 88 -7.65 3.67 2.34
N THR A 89 -7.69 4.69 1.46
CA THR A 89 -7.44 4.56 0.02
C THR A 89 -6.86 5.86 -0.54
N GLY A 90 -6.38 5.83 -1.79
CA GLY A 90 -5.85 7.03 -2.46
C GLY A 90 -6.90 8.09 -2.83
N ALA A 91 -8.18 7.70 -3.01
CA ALA A 91 -9.23 8.65 -3.41
C ALA A 91 -9.47 9.78 -2.38
N PRO A 92 -9.58 9.50 -1.07
CA PRO A 92 -9.55 10.54 -0.03
C PRO A 92 -8.29 11.41 -0.07
N ILE A 93 -7.09 10.85 -0.28
CA ILE A 93 -5.86 11.65 -0.38
C ILE A 93 -5.97 12.62 -1.55
N THR A 94 -6.45 12.16 -2.71
CA THR A 94 -6.71 13.03 -3.87
C THR A 94 -7.68 14.17 -3.55
N ALA A 95 -8.78 13.90 -2.84
CA ALA A 95 -9.72 14.94 -2.44
C ALA A 95 -9.08 15.98 -1.52
N GLN A 96 -8.18 15.57 -0.61
CA GLN A 96 -7.54 16.48 0.33
C GLN A 96 -6.40 17.28 -0.32
N MET A 97 -5.64 16.66 -1.23
CA MET A 97 -4.63 17.37 -2.02
C MET A 97 -5.26 18.44 -2.91
N THR A 98 -6.35 18.11 -3.59
CA THR A 98 -7.07 19.07 -4.43
C THR A 98 -7.75 20.19 -3.63
N ALA A 99 -8.08 19.93 -2.36
CA ALA A 99 -8.52 20.95 -1.42
C ALA A 99 -7.38 21.75 -0.76
N GLY A 100 -6.11 21.45 -1.09
CA GLY A 100 -4.94 22.12 -0.52
C GLY A 100 -4.64 21.74 0.94
N LYS A 101 -5.22 20.65 1.45
CA LYS A 101 -5.08 20.16 2.82
C LYS A 101 -3.98 19.11 2.99
N VAL A 102 -3.48 18.55 1.90
CA VAL A 102 -2.34 17.62 1.86
C VAL A 102 -1.32 18.16 0.86
N ASP A 103 -0.06 18.23 1.25
CA ASP A 103 1.05 18.70 0.42
C ASP A 103 1.67 17.56 -0.39
N ILE A 104 1.93 16.44 0.30
CA ILE A 104 2.57 15.24 -0.21
C ILE A 104 1.62 14.06 0.02
N GLY A 105 1.26 13.34 -1.03
CA GLY A 105 0.38 12.18 -0.99
C GLY A 105 1.08 10.89 -1.43
N SER A 106 0.83 9.80 -0.73
CA SER A 106 1.33 8.46 -1.07
C SER A 106 0.17 7.53 -1.44
N MET A 107 0.12 7.07 -2.69
CA MET A 107 -1.04 6.31 -3.21
C MET A 107 -0.69 5.43 -4.43
N GLY A 108 -1.62 4.56 -4.82
CA GLY A 108 -1.47 3.67 -5.98
C GLY A 108 -1.49 4.36 -7.36
N ASP A 109 -0.94 3.68 -8.35
CA ASP A 109 -0.99 3.99 -9.79
C ASP A 109 -2.34 4.56 -10.28
N PHE A 110 -3.46 3.88 -10.02
CA PHE A 110 -4.80 4.35 -10.41
C PHE A 110 -5.20 5.67 -9.74
N PRO A 111 -5.17 5.83 -8.39
CA PRO A 111 -5.48 7.10 -7.77
C PRO A 111 -4.45 8.21 -8.09
N LEU A 112 -3.20 7.90 -8.43
CA LEU A 112 -2.22 8.88 -8.94
C LEU A 112 -2.71 9.53 -10.24
N LEU A 113 -3.24 8.74 -11.20
CA LEU A 113 -3.83 9.28 -12.43
C LEU A 113 -5.06 10.15 -12.16
N ILE A 114 -5.94 9.68 -11.28
CA ILE A 114 -7.12 10.46 -10.86
C ILE A 114 -6.67 11.77 -10.21
N ASN A 115 -5.64 11.73 -9.37
CA ASN A 115 -5.05 12.91 -8.73
C ASN A 115 -4.52 13.91 -9.77
N ALA A 116 -3.73 13.46 -10.73
CA ALA A 116 -3.19 14.30 -11.79
C ALA A 116 -4.31 15.02 -12.58
N VAL A 117 -5.36 14.29 -12.96
CA VAL A 117 -6.50 14.86 -13.70
C VAL A 117 -7.28 15.84 -12.86
N ARG A 118 -7.64 15.47 -11.62
CA ARG A 118 -8.42 16.34 -10.74
C ARG A 118 -7.65 17.59 -10.36
N GLY A 119 -6.36 17.45 -10.09
CA GLY A 119 -5.45 18.58 -9.85
C GLY A 119 -5.46 19.55 -11.02
N LYS A 120 -5.28 19.06 -12.25
CA LYS A 120 -5.34 19.91 -13.46
C LYS A 120 -6.71 20.60 -13.63
N GLN A 121 -7.81 19.85 -13.48
CA GLN A 121 -9.18 20.39 -13.61
C GLN A 121 -9.46 21.49 -12.58
N LEU A 122 -8.95 21.36 -11.37
CA LEU A 122 -9.15 22.29 -10.26
C LEU A 122 -8.06 23.35 -10.15
N LYS A 123 -7.14 23.45 -11.12
CA LYS A 123 -5.99 24.36 -11.11
C LYS A 123 -5.11 24.20 -9.86
N GLN A 124 -5.02 22.98 -9.36
CA GLN A 124 -4.13 22.51 -8.28
C GLN A 124 -3.30 21.34 -8.79
N PRO A 125 -2.48 21.53 -9.84
CA PRO A 125 -1.76 20.43 -10.45
C PRO A 125 -0.77 19.78 -9.49
N THR A 126 -0.50 18.50 -9.72
CA THR A 126 0.41 17.68 -8.93
C THR A 126 1.46 17.04 -9.83
N ARG A 127 2.51 16.48 -9.21
CA ARG A 127 3.58 15.73 -9.89
C ARG A 127 3.86 14.43 -9.17
N LEU A 128 4.11 13.35 -9.91
CA LEU A 128 4.62 12.09 -9.40
C LEU A 128 6.14 12.17 -9.34
N VAL A 129 6.72 12.04 -8.15
CA VAL A 129 8.13 12.37 -7.89
C VAL A 129 8.99 11.20 -7.42
N SER A 130 8.37 10.13 -6.92
CA SER A 130 9.04 8.88 -6.58
C SER A 130 8.07 7.71 -6.52
N ILE A 131 8.61 6.50 -6.51
CA ILE A 131 7.89 5.24 -6.27
C ILE A 131 8.00 4.88 -4.78
N THR A 132 6.98 4.23 -4.21
CA THR A 132 7.05 3.73 -2.83
C THR A 132 7.26 2.23 -2.78
N GLY A 133 6.64 1.51 -3.72
CA GLY A 133 6.77 0.07 -3.86
C GLY A 133 6.03 -0.43 -5.10
N TYR A 134 6.55 -1.47 -5.74
CA TYR A 134 5.99 -2.02 -6.97
C TYR A 134 6.19 -3.54 -7.08
N ASN A 135 5.45 -4.17 -7.98
CA ASN A 135 5.73 -5.53 -8.45
C ASN A 135 5.58 -5.55 -9.97
N LEU A 136 6.62 -5.99 -10.69
CA LEU A 136 6.66 -5.92 -12.17
C LEU A 136 5.69 -6.87 -12.86
N ARG A 137 5.15 -7.86 -12.15
CA ARG A 137 4.17 -8.81 -12.70
C ARG A 137 2.73 -8.46 -12.35
N GLY A 138 2.52 -7.69 -11.27
CA GLY A 138 1.19 -7.29 -10.79
C GLY A 138 0.79 -7.85 -9.42
N GLY A 139 1.68 -8.56 -8.71
CA GLY A 139 1.37 -9.38 -7.52
C GLY A 139 0.90 -8.67 -6.24
N LEU A 140 0.68 -7.35 -6.27
CA LEU A 140 0.23 -6.58 -5.09
C LEU A 140 -1.29 -6.51 -4.92
N ASN A 141 -2.03 -7.12 -5.85
CA ASN A 141 -3.48 -7.15 -5.88
C ASN A 141 -3.95 -8.60 -6.04
N THR A 142 -4.92 -9.04 -5.25
CA THR A 142 -5.40 -10.42 -5.26
C THR A 142 -6.91 -10.45 -5.17
N VAL A 143 -7.55 -11.31 -5.96
CA VAL A 143 -8.96 -11.65 -5.79
C VAL A 143 -9.06 -12.86 -4.89
N VAL A 144 -9.82 -12.76 -3.81
CA VAL A 144 -10.03 -13.84 -2.84
C VAL A 144 -11.52 -14.14 -2.68
N THR A 145 -11.81 -15.37 -2.28
CA THR A 145 -13.16 -15.84 -1.93
C THR A 145 -13.15 -16.42 -0.51
N ALA A 146 -14.33 -16.65 0.07
CA ALA A 146 -14.43 -17.34 1.35
C ALA A 146 -13.87 -18.77 1.25
N PRO A 147 -13.29 -19.33 2.33
CA PRO A 147 -12.81 -20.71 2.35
C PRO A 147 -13.93 -21.68 1.98
N GLY A 148 -13.62 -22.67 1.13
CA GLY A 148 -14.61 -23.64 0.68
C GLY A 148 -15.62 -23.14 -0.34
N SER A 149 -15.49 -21.90 -0.85
CA SER A 149 -16.34 -21.37 -1.91
C SER A 149 -16.41 -22.28 -3.14
N ALA A 150 -17.59 -22.33 -3.77
CA ALA A 150 -17.79 -23.02 -5.05
C ALA A 150 -17.25 -22.23 -6.25
N ILE A 151 -16.85 -20.96 -6.07
CA ILE A 151 -16.23 -20.12 -7.10
C ILE A 151 -14.78 -20.59 -7.28
N ARG A 152 -14.45 -21.14 -8.46
CA ARG A 152 -13.13 -21.72 -8.75
C ARG A 152 -12.34 -20.98 -9.81
N SER A 153 -13.00 -20.10 -10.55
CA SER A 153 -12.40 -19.28 -11.61
C SER A 153 -12.98 -17.87 -11.63
N LEU A 154 -12.32 -16.97 -12.35
CA LEU A 154 -12.86 -15.63 -12.62
C LEU A 154 -14.18 -15.68 -13.41
N ALA A 155 -14.39 -16.70 -14.25
CA ALA A 155 -15.63 -16.88 -15.00
C ALA A 155 -16.83 -17.16 -14.10
N ASP A 156 -16.61 -17.77 -12.93
CA ASP A 156 -17.65 -18.07 -11.95
C ASP A 156 -18.13 -16.83 -11.18
N LEU A 157 -17.48 -15.67 -11.39
CA LEU A 157 -17.91 -14.40 -10.80
C LEU A 157 -19.12 -13.80 -11.51
N ARG A 158 -19.57 -14.35 -12.66
CA ARG A 158 -20.80 -13.89 -13.32
C ARG A 158 -22.01 -13.95 -12.37
N GLY A 159 -22.74 -12.85 -12.26
CA GLY A 159 -23.86 -12.63 -11.35
C GLY A 159 -23.47 -12.51 -9.88
N LYS A 160 -22.18 -12.52 -9.52
CA LYS A 160 -21.72 -12.48 -8.13
C LYS A 160 -21.48 -11.07 -7.64
N ARG A 161 -21.57 -10.90 -6.31
CA ARG A 161 -21.24 -9.67 -5.60
C ARG A 161 -19.75 -9.63 -5.32
N VAL A 162 -19.05 -8.64 -5.87
CA VAL A 162 -17.61 -8.50 -5.71
C VAL A 162 -17.30 -7.17 -5.05
N SER A 163 -16.72 -7.22 -3.84
CA SER A 163 -16.22 -6.03 -3.17
C SER A 163 -14.89 -5.59 -3.78
N THR A 164 -14.74 -4.29 -4.05
CA THR A 164 -13.44 -3.69 -4.35
C THR A 164 -13.45 -2.19 -4.05
N SER A 165 -12.27 -1.57 -3.97
CA SER A 165 -12.14 -0.11 -3.88
C SER A 165 -12.17 0.46 -5.30
N VAL A 166 -13.30 1.01 -5.75
CA VAL A 166 -13.44 1.47 -7.15
C VAL A 166 -12.44 2.59 -7.46
N GLY A 167 -11.79 2.49 -8.62
CA GLY A 167 -10.72 3.42 -9.02
C GLY A 167 -9.39 3.21 -8.30
N SER A 168 -9.19 2.08 -7.62
CA SER A 168 -7.90 1.65 -7.07
C SER A 168 -7.18 0.66 -8.00
N ALA A 169 -5.90 0.38 -7.71
CA ALA A 169 -5.13 -0.68 -8.36
C ALA A 169 -5.83 -2.05 -8.32
N ALA A 170 -6.57 -2.33 -7.25
CA ALA A 170 -7.29 -3.60 -7.09
C ALA A 170 -8.54 -3.68 -7.97
N ASP A 171 -9.23 -2.56 -8.20
CA ASP A 171 -10.34 -2.49 -9.14
C ASP A 171 -9.82 -2.59 -10.58
N GLY A 172 -8.74 -1.89 -10.91
CA GLY A 172 -8.05 -2.02 -12.19
C GLY A 172 -7.60 -3.45 -12.50
N THR A 173 -6.96 -4.09 -11.53
CA THR A 173 -6.57 -5.51 -11.60
C THR A 173 -7.78 -6.40 -11.85
N LEU A 174 -8.87 -6.21 -11.10
CA LEU A 174 -10.12 -6.98 -11.26
C LEU A 174 -10.69 -6.82 -12.66
N VAL A 175 -10.81 -5.58 -13.16
CA VAL A 175 -11.36 -5.30 -14.49
C VAL A 175 -10.54 -5.99 -15.58
N ARG A 176 -9.21 -5.85 -15.55
CA ARG A 176 -8.31 -6.48 -16.54
C ARG A 176 -8.38 -8.01 -16.47
N ALA A 177 -8.40 -8.57 -15.26
CA ALA A 177 -8.45 -10.01 -15.05
C ALA A 177 -9.78 -10.61 -15.56
N LEU A 178 -10.91 -9.97 -15.24
CA LEU A 178 -12.23 -10.36 -15.73
C LEU A 178 -12.32 -10.26 -17.25
N GLN A 179 -11.78 -9.17 -17.85
CA GLN A 179 -11.74 -9.01 -19.29
C GLN A 179 -10.99 -10.15 -19.99
N ARG A 180 -9.82 -10.56 -19.45
CA ARG A 180 -9.07 -11.73 -19.96
C ARG A 180 -9.85 -13.05 -19.83
N ALA A 181 -10.74 -13.15 -18.84
CA ALA A 181 -11.64 -14.28 -18.64
C ALA A 181 -12.96 -14.18 -19.43
N GLY A 182 -13.12 -13.15 -20.27
CA GLY A 182 -14.34 -12.90 -21.05
C GLY A 182 -15.55 -12.47 -20.20
N VAL A 183 -15.31 -11.90 -19.02
CA VAL A 183 -16.34 -11.38 -18.10
C VAL A 183 -16.30 -9.85 -18.13
N ASP A 184 -17.42 -9.20 -18.42
CA ASP A 184 -17.55 -7.74 -18.38
C ASP A 184 -17.77 -7.28 -16.92
N ALA A 185 -16.77 -6.64 -16.33
CA ALA A 185 -16.83 -6.18 -14.93
C ALA A 185 -17.95 -5.15 -14.66
N GLY A 186 -18.48 -4.48 -15.69
CA GLY A 186 -19.56 -3.50 -15.57
C GLY A 186 -20.96 -4.09 -15.76
N LYS A 187 -21.07 -5.27 -16.38
CA LYS A 187 -22.37 -5.88 -16.74
C LYS A 187 -22.60 -7.25 -16.10
N ASP A 188 -21.55 -8.04 -16.00
CA ASP A 188 -21.65 -9.44 -15.61
C ASP A 188 -21.50 -9.65 -14.11
N ILE A 189 -21.08 -8.64 -13.33
CA ILE A 189 -20.93 -8.77 -11.86
C ILE A 189 -21.63 -7.62 -11.12
N HIS A 190 -21.96 -7.85 -9.85
CA HIS A 190 -22.42 -6.80 -8.94
C HIS A 190 -21.21 -6.23 -8.17
N LYS A 191 -20.53 -5.26 -8.78
CA LYS A 191 -19.35 -4.61 -8.18
C LYS A 191 -19.76 -3.63 -7.08
N LEU A 192 -19.31 -3.86 -5.85
CA LEU A 192 -19.57 -3.01 -4.69
C LEU A 192 -18.33 -2.16 -4.37
N ASN A 193 -18.50 -0.84 -4.38
CA ASN A 193 -17.45 0.09 -3.96
C ASN A 193 -17.37 0.15 -2.43
N GLN A 194 -16.37 -0.51 -1.86
CA GLN A 194 -16.19 -0.60 -0.41
C GLN A 194 -14.74 -0.33 -0.03
N GLN A 195 -14.55 0.34 1.11
CA GLN A 195 -13.23 0.46 1.71
C GLN A 195 -12.68 -0.92 2.06
N PRO A 196 -11.35 -1.10 2.11
CA PRO A 196 -10.76 -2.42 2.28
C PRO A 196 -11.23 -3.19 3.52
N SER A 197 -11.31 -2.55 4.68
CA SER A 197 -11.78 -3.16 5.94
C SER A 197 -13.25 -3.58 5.89
N VAL A 198 -14.08 -2.77 5.22
CA VAL A 198 -15.50 -3.06 5.00
C VAL A 198 -15.66 -4.27 4.09
N GLY A 199 -14.90 -4.31 2.98
CA GLY A 199 -14.91 -5.45 2.05
C GLY A 199 -14.42 -6.75 2.69
N ALA A 200 -13.35 -6.69 3.50
CA ALA A 200 -12.85 -7.84 4.26
C ALA A 200 -13.89 -8.38 5.25
N SER A 201 -14.59 -7.49 5.95
CA SER A 201 -15.67 -7.87 6.86
C SER A 201 -16.89 -8.42 6.11
N ALA A 202 -17.23 -7.82 4.96
CA ALA A 202 -18.33 -8.27 4.12
C ALA A 202 -18.09 -9.67 3.53
N LEU A 203 -16.86 -9.99 3.13
CA LEU A 203 -16.50 -11.33 2.67
C LEU A 203 -16.65 -12.35 3.80
N ALA A 204 -16.13 -12.03 4.98
CA ALA A 204 -16.24 -12.91 6.14
C ALA A 204 -17.70 -13.14 6.59
N ALA A 205 -18.56 -12.14 6.40
CA ALA A 205 -19.99 -12.24 6.69
C ALA A 205 -20.83 -12.90 5.57
N GLY A 206 -20.24 -13.19 4.41
CA GLY A 206 -20.98 -13.71 3.24
C GLY A 206 -21.85 -12.68 2.52
N SER A 207 -21.69 -11.38 2.85
CA SER A 207 -22.39 -10.27 2.19
C SER A 207 -21.84 -9.96 0.79
N VAL A 208 -20.63 -10.45 0.48
CA VAL A 208 -20.06 -10.51 -0.86
C VAL A 208 -19.48 -11.89 -1.13
N ASP A 209 -19.43 -12.28 -2.39
CA ASP A 209 -18.99 -13.61 -2.80
C ASP A 209 -17.47 -13.63 -3.09
N ALA A 210 -16.89 -12.47 -3.41
CA ALA A 210 -15.46 -12.27 -3.59
C ALA A 210 -15.01 -10.86 -3.17
N LEU A 211 -13.73 -10.73 -2.87
CA LEU A 211 -13.04 -9.47 -2.59
C LEU A 211 -11.85 -9.33 -3.53
N SER A 212 -11.80 -8.25 -4.33
CA SER A 212 -10.58 -7.82 -5.01
C SER A 212 -9.99 -6.64 -4.25
N GLN A 213 -8.78 -6.82 -3.70
CA GLN A 213 -8.14 -5.76 -2.92
C GLN A 213 -6.62 -5.76 -3.07
N PHE A 214 -6.04 -4.59 -2.81
CA PHE A 214 -4.60 -4.41 -2.69
C PHE A 214 -4.10 -4.94 -1.34
N VAL A 215 -2.81 -5.25 -1.28
CA VAL A 215 -2.04 -5.57 -0.07
C VAL A 215 -2.34 -4.61 1.11
N ALA A 216 -2.50 -5.04 2.35
CA ALA A 216 -2.28 -6.39 2.88
C ALA A 216 -3.51 -7.29 2.94
N TRP A 217 -4.68 -6.76 2.60
CA TRP A 217 -5.98 -7.35 2.98
C TRP A 217 -6.18 -8.80 2.50
N PRO A 218 -5.90 -9.16 1.24
CA PRO A 218 -5.98 -10.55 0.81
C PRO A 218 -5.04 -11.49 1.57
N GLY A 219 -3.79 -11.06 1.76
CA GLY A 219 -2.77 -11.82 2.49
C GLY A 219 -3.13 -12.01 3.96
N GLN A 220 -3.69 -10.96 4.61
CA GLN A 220 -4.19 -11.05 5.98
C GLN A 220 -5.32 -12.07 6.10
N LEU A 221 -6.33 -11.99 5.23
CA LEU A 221 -7.45 -12.94 5.27
C LEU A 221 -7.00 -14.37 4.99
N ALA A 222 -6.04 -14.58 4.09
CA ALA A 222 -5.44 -15.89 3.84
C ALA A 222 -4.67 -16.41 5.07
N PHE A 223 -3.84 -15.58 5.69
CA PHE A 223 -3.09 -15.90 6.90
C PHE A 223 -4.00 -16.34 8.06
N GLU A 224 -5.10 -15.61 8.26
CA GLU A 224 -6.13 -15.92 9.26
C GLU A 224 -6.99 -17.15 8.90
N GLY A 225 -6.80 -17.74 7.70
CA GLY A 225 -7.61 -18.86 7.21
C GLY A 225 -9.05 -18.45 6.84
N ARG A 226 -9.29 -17.17 6.62
CA ARG A 226 -10.61 -16.56 6.33
C ARG A 226 -10.84 -16.26 4.86
N ALA A 227 -9.87 -16.54 3.99
CA ALA A 227 -10.04 -16.47 2.55
C ALA A 227 -9.12 -17.43 1.80
N THR A 228 -9.46 -17.70 0.54
CA THR A 228 -8.64 -18.44 -0.42
C THR A 228 -8.45 -17.59 -1.67
N ALA A 229 -7.23 -17.53 -2.19
CA ALA A 229 -6.92 -16.81 -3.41
C ALA A 229 -7.60 -17.46 -4.62
N LEU A 230 -8.38 -16.66 -5.35
CA LEU A 230 -9.02 -17.02 -6.61
C LEU A 230 -8.14 -16.61 -7.79
N TYR A 231 -7.49 -15.45 -7.70
CA TYR A 231 -6.65 -14.90 -8.75
C TYR A 231 -5.49 -14.09 -8.16
N ASP A 232 -4.27 -14.36 -8.63
CA ASP A 232 -3.07 -13.58 -8.35
C ASP A 232 -2.89 -12.51 -9.43
N GLY A 233 -2.81 -11.24 -9.03
CA GLY A 233 -2.55 -10.12 -9.95
C GLY A 233 -1.29 -10.31 -10.80
N ALA A 234 -0.30 -11.08 -10.33
CA ALA A 234 0.91 -11.39 -11.08
C ALA A 234 0.66 -12.21 -12.37
N GLU A 235 -0.51 -12.84 -12.51
CA GLU A 235 -0.93 -13.51 -13.76
C GLU A 235 -1.23 -12.49 -14.89
N LEU A 236 -1.39 -11.19 -14.57
CA LEU A 236 -1.50 -10.16 -15.59
C LEU A 236 -0.18 -9.96 -16.35
N ASN A 237 0.95 -10.22 -15.70
CA ASN A 237 2.29 -9.88 -16.19
C ASN A 237 2.37 -8.40 -16.61
N LEU A 238 1.82 -7.54 -15.75
CA LEU A 238 1.76 -6.09 -15.93
C LEU A 238 2.19 -5.45 -14.61
N PRO A 239 3.12 -4.49 -14.63
CA PRO A 239 3.53 -3.82 -13.40
C PRO A 239 2.35 -3.12 -12.69
N THR A 240 2.37 -3.16 -11.37
CA THR A 240 1.53 -2.30 -10.51
C THR A 240 2.43 -1.66 -9.47
N PHE A 241 2.13 -0.42 -9.09
CA PHE A 241 2.96 0.32 -8.15
C PHE A 241 2.18 1.35 -7.34
N HIS A 242 2.84 1.86 -6.32
CA HIS A 242 2.42 3.05 -5.58
C HIS A 242 3.55 4.08 -5.62
N GLY A 243 3.20 5.34 -5.48
CA GLY A 243 4.14 6.44 -5.63
C GLY A 243 3.77 7.65 -4.78
N VAL A 244 4.73 8.56 -4.71
CA VAL A 244 4.60 9.85 -4.04
C VAL A 244 4.20 10.88 -5.07
N THR A 245 3.09 11.55 -4.83
CA THR A 245 2.68 12.74 -5.56
C THR A 245 2.73 13.97 -4.66
N VAL A 246 3.06 15.11 -5.24
CA VAL A 246 3.20 16.39 -4.53
C VAL A 246 2.43 17.47 -5.27
N ARG A 247 1.84 18.43 -4.54
CA ARG A 247 1.27 19.64 -5.17
C ARG A 247 2.38 20.45 -5.84
N GLU A 248 2.20 20.83 -7.10
CA GLU A 248 3.21 21.53 -7.90
C GLU A 248 3.66 22.83 -7.21
N LYS A 249 2.71 23.63 -6.73
CA LYS A 249 2.98 24.83 -5.94
C LYS A 249 3.87 24.56 -4.71
N PHE A 250 3.63 23.45 -4.00
CA PHE A 250 4.46 23.09 -2.84
C PHE A 250 5.86 22.68 -3.29
N ALA A 251 5.99 21.89 -4.36
CA ALA A 251 7.29 21.50 -4.90
C ALA A 251 8.13 22.70 -5.37
N GLU A 252 7.49 23.74 -5.91
CA GLU A 252 8.15 24.99 -6.31
C GLU A 252 8.53 25.86 -5.10
N GLU A 253 7.58 26.15 -4.22
CA GLU A 253 7.78 27.07 -3.09
C GLU A 253 8.61 26.45 -1.96
N ARG A 254 8.66 25.11 -1.88
CA ARG A 254 9.28 24.33 -0.80
C ARG A 254 10.11 23.17 -1.33
N ALA A 255 10.81 23.37 -2.46
CA ALA A 255 11.67 22.36 -3.07
C ALA A 255 12.65 21.69 -2.08
N GLY A 256 13.21 22.47 -1.15
CA GLY A 256 14.09 21.93 -0.13
C GLY A 256 13.41 20.97 0.85
N VAL A 257 12.16 21.23 1.24
CA VAL A 257 11.37 20.35 2.11
C VAL A 257 11.03 19.05 1.38
N LEU A 258 10.68 19.14 0.09
CA LEU A 258 10.48 17.97 -0.75
C LEU A 258 11.75 17.13 -0.87
N ASP A 259 12.91 17.77 -1.03
CA ASP A 259 14.19 17.04 -1.08
C ASP A 259 14.47 16.28 0.22
N ASP A 260 14.13 16.88 1.36
CA ASP A 260 14.29 16.24 2.66
C ASP A 260 13.31 15.08 2.87
N PHE A 261 12.09 15.19 2.36
CA PHE A 261 11.15 14.06 2.32
C PHE A 261 11.70 12.89 1.51
N LEU A 262 12.24 13.16 0.32
CA LEU A 262 12.77 12.12 -0.58
C LEU A 262 14.06 11.48 -0.04
N LYS A 263 14.90 12.23 0.67
CA LYS A 263 16.03 11.67 1.44
C LYS A 263 15.54 10.78 2.58
N ALA A 264 14.52 11.22 3.31
CA ALA A 264 13.97 10.44 4.40
C ALA A 264 13.33 9.13 3.89
N GLN A 265 12.59 9.19 2.77
CA GLN A 265 12.07 8.01 2.07
C GLN A 265 13.21 7.04 1.67
N ARG A 266 14.32 7.57 1.16
CA ARG A 266 15.52 6.78 0.84
C ARG A 266 16.06 6.07 2.08
N ARG A 267 16.24 6.80 3.19
CA ARG A 267 16.71 6.24 4.47
C ARG A 267 15.76 5.14 5.00
N ALA A 268 14.45 5.34 4.90
CA ALA A 268 13.47 4.33 5.30
C ALA A 268 13.53 3.08 4.39
N THR A 269 13.80 3.27 3.09
CA THR A 269 14.01 2.17 2.14
C THR A 269 15.28 1.39 2.47
N ASP A 270 16.38 2.07 2.79
CA ASP A 270 17.63 1.44 3.20
C ASP A 270 17.41 0.61 4.50
N TYR A 271 16.77 1.20 5.51
CA TYR A 271 16.41 0.50 6.75
C TYR A 271 15.55 -0.75 6.50
N LEU A 272 14.52 -0.65 5.67
CA LEU A 272 13.65 -1.79 5.32
C LEU A 272 14.45 -2.94 4.71
N ARG A 273 15.42 -2.65 3.83
CA ARG A 273 16.24 -3.66 3.17
C ARG A 273 17.29 -4.28 4.09
N GLU A 274 17.85 -3.49 4.99
CA GLU A 274 18.88 -3.94 5.94
C GLU A 274 18.28 -4.70 7.13
N GLN A 275 17.09 -4.32 7.57
CA GLN A 275 16.42 -4.84 8.77
C GLN A 275 14.97 -5.26 8.47
N PRO A 276 14.72 -6.18 7.52
CA PRO A 276 13.36 -6.46 7.02
C PRO A 276 12.41 -7.02 8.09
N VAL A 277 12.92 -7.82 9.04
CA VAL A 277 12.11 -8.33 10.16
C VAL A 277 11.73 -7.20 11.12
N ALA A 278 12.70 -6.39 11.56
CA ALA A 278 12.44 -5.28 12.48
C ALA A 278 11.52 -4.23 11.83
N ALA A 279 11.69 -3.95 10.54
CA ALA A 279 10.81 -3.08 9.78
C ALA A 279 9.38 -3.64 9.71
N ALA A 280 9.22 -4.94 9.46
CA ALA A 280 7.90 -5.59 9.45
C ALA A 280 7.24 -5.56 10.83
N GLU A 281 7.99 -5.76 11.91
CA GLU A 281 7.51 -5.68 13.29
C GLU A 281 7.09 -4.26 13.68
N SER A 282 7.88 -3.23 13.33
CA SER A 282 7.52 -1.82 13.58
C SER A 282 6.25 -1.43 12.84
N VAL A 283 6.11 -1.81 11.57
CA VAL A 283 4.88 -1.55 10.80
C VAL A 283 3.69 -2.33 11.37
N ALA A 284 3.90 -3.56 11.85
CA ALA A 284 2.85 -4.36 12.49
C ALA A 284 2.34 -3.69 13.77
N GLU A 285 3.24 -3.16 14.62
CA GLU A 285 2.89 -2.44 15.85
C GLU A 285 2.01 -1.21 15.55
N GLU A 286 2.40 -0.39 14.58
CA GLU A 286 1.65 0.83 14.21
C GLU A 286 0.29 0.54 13.56
N THR A 287 0.17 -0.57 12.83
CA THR A 287 -1.02 -0.86 11.99
C THR A 287 -1.99 -1.86 12.60
N GLY A 288 -1.52 -2.67 13.55
CA GLY A 288 -2.23 -3.85 14.05
C GLY A 288 -2.35 -5.00 13.05
N LEU A 289 -1.61 -4.96 11.94
CA LEU A 289 -1.50 -6.10 11.01
C LEU A 289 -0.57 -7.16 11.61
N PRO A 290 -0.77 -8.46 11.33
CA PRO A 290 0.21 -9.48 11.69
C PRO A 290 1.56 -9.20 11.01
N ALA A 291 2.66 -9.28 11.77
CA ALA A 291 4.00 -9.03 11.23
C ALA A 291 4.38 -10.03 10.12
N GLU A 292 3.84 -11.23 10.15
CA GLU A 292 3.97 -12.27 9.11
C GLU A 292 3.35 -11.81 7.79
N VAL A 293 2.20 -11.13 7.87
CA VAL A 293 1.55 -10.53 6.71
C VAL A 293 2.34 -9.33 6.23
N VAL A 294 2.86 -8.48 7.13
CA VAL A 294 3.72 -7.37 6.71
C VAL A 294 4.98 -7.89 6.00
N TYR A 295 5.63 -8.89 6.57
CA TYR A 295 6.84 -9.50 6.03
C TYR A 295 6.61 -10.20 4.68
N LEU A 296 5.44 -10.81 4.45
CA LEU A 296 5.10 -11.41 3.15
C LEU A 296 5.31 -10.42 1.98
N TYR A 297 5.02 -9.14 2.19
CA TYR A 297 5.16 -8.11 1.16
C TYR A 297 6.45 -7.31 1.29
N ASN A 298 6.90 -7.04 2.52
CA ASN A 298 7.99 -6.10 2.81
C ASN A 298 9.31 -6.77 3.22
N GLY A 299 9.32 -8.09 3.33
CA GLY A 299 10.47 -8.89 3.72
C GLY A 299 11.58 -8.92 2.66
N ALA A 300 12.66 -9.64 2.95
CA ALA A 300 13.84 -9.69 2.08
C ALA A 300 13.51 -10.22 0.67
N ASN A 301 12.64 -11.23 0.57
CA ASN A 301 12.09 -11.73 -0.70
C ASN A 301 10.61 -11.38 -0.84
N GLY A 302 10.15 -10.33 -0.17
CA GLY A 302 8.76 -9.91 -0.16
C GLY A 302 8.21 -9.62 -1.56
N ILE A 303 6.88 -9.70 -1.70
CA ILE A 303 6.20 -9.48 -2.99
C ILE A 303 6.46 -8.07 -3.56
N ALA A 304 6.61 -7.06 -2.70
CA ALA A 304 6.89 -5.69 -3.11
C ALA A 304 8.39 -5.44 -3.24
N THR A 305 8.79 -4.81 -4.34
CA THR A 305 10.12 -4.22 -4.47
C THR A 305 10.08 -2.75 -4.08
N PHE A 306 11.02 -2.34 -3.21
CA PHE A 306 11.17 -0.97 -2.75
C PHE A 306 12.38 -0.33 -3.43
N ASP A 307 12.10 0.49 -4.43
CA ASP A 307 13.05 1.39 -5.08
C ASP A 307 12.27 2.65 -5.49
N PRO A 308 12.68 3.86 -5.05
CA PRO A 308 11.97 5.09 -5.35
C PRO A 308 12.10 5.58 -6.78
N GLU A 309 12.94 4.96 -7.61
CA GLU A 309 13.15 5.39 -9.00
C GLU A 309 11.89 5.26 -9.88
N LEU A 310 11.61 6.32 -10.64
CA LEU A 310 10.56 6.38 -11.67
C LEU A 310 11.03 5.66 -12.95
N ARG A 311 10.95 4.33 -12.92
CA ARG A 311 11.45 3.47 -14.01
C ARG A 311 10.53 3.47 -15.25
N PRO A 312 11.08 3.35 -16.47
CA PRO A 312 10.29 3.36 -17.70
C PRO A 312 9.17 2.32 -17.74
N GLU A 313 9.39 1.12 -17.22
CA GLU A 313 8.39 0.04 -17.22
C GLU A 313 7.19 0.38 -16.33
N LEU A 314 7.41 1.10 -15.23
CA LEU A 314 6.35 1.57 -14.34
C LEU A 314 5.55 2.71 -15.00
N ILE A 315 6.24 3.63 -15.68
CA ILE A 315 5.56 4.72 -16.42
C ILE A 315 4.77 4.16 -17.61
N ALA A 316 5.28 3.15 -18.31
CA ALA A 316 4.55 2.45 -19.36
C ALA A 316 3.27 1.79 -18.82
N ALA A 317 3.36 1.09 -17.69
CA ALA A 317 2.19 0.52 -17.03
C ALA A 317 1.16 1.59 -16.61
N LEU A 318 1.62 2.73 -16.08
CA LEU A 318 0.76 3.86 -15.74
C LEU A 318 -0.01 4.40 -16.96
N LYS A 319 0.63 4.44 -18.15
CA LYS A 319 -0.06 4.82 -19.40
C LYS A 319 -1.11 3.78 -19.80
N GLU A 320 -0.86 2.50 -19.55
CA GLU A 320 -1.83 1.44 -19.80
C GLU A 320 -3.03 1.49 -18.85
N ASP A 321 -2.95 2.15 -17.70
CA ASP A 321 -4.08 2.31 -16.77
C ASP A 321 -5.12 3.34 -17.25
N VAL A 322 -4.70 4.29 -18.10
CA VAL A 322 -5.55 5.37 -18.62
C VAL A 322 -6.80 4.85 -19.33
N PRO A 323 -6.73 3.89 -20.28
CA PRO A 323 -7.93 3.33 -20.92
C PRO A 323 -8.88 2.65 -19.94
N VAL A 324 -8.35 1.96 -18.92
CA VAL A 324 -9.18 1.27 -17.91
C VAL A 324 -10.03 2.30 -17.16
N LEU A 325 -9.40 3.37 -16.65
CA LEU A 325 -10.11 4.42 -15.94
C LEU A 325 -11.07 5.23 -16.83
N LYS A 326 -10.70 5.46 -18.11
CA LYS A 326 -11.61 6.09 -19.10
C LYS A 326 -12.86 5.23 -19.34
N SER A 327 -12.69 3.91 -19.49
CA SER A 327 -13.81 2.99 -19.69
C SER A 327 -14.77 2.95 -18.50
N ALA A 328 -14.25 3.19 -17.28
CA ALA A 328 -15.03 3.31 -16.06
C ALA A 328 -15.64 4.71 -15.85
N ALA A 329 -15.47 5.65 -16.79
CA ALA A 329 -15.85 7.06 -16.66
C ALA A 329 -15.25 7.76 -15.43
N LEU A 330 -14.09 7.29 -14.95
CA LEU A 330 -13.41 7.81 -13.75
C LEU A 330 -12.31 8.82 -14.08
N LEU A 331 -11.92 8.96 -15.35
CA LEU A 331 -10.78 9.77 -15.77
C LEU A 331 -11.10 10.62 -17.00
N GLY A 332 -10.65 11.88 -16.97
CA GLY A 332 -10.61 12.78 -18.11
C GLY A 332 -9.31 12.62 -18.89
N ASP A 333 -8.91 13.65 -19.64
CA ASP A 333 -7.63 13.65 -20.33
C ASP A 333 -6.45 13.89 -19.38
N VAL A 334 -5.45 13.02 -19.49
CA VAL A 334 -4.22 13.06 -18.71
C VAL A 334 -3.00 12.97 -19.63
N ASP A 335 -2.02 13.82 -19.37
CA ASP A 335 -0.68 13.70 -19.95
C ASP A 335 0.21 13.07 -18.88
N VAL A 336 0.48 11.77 -19.04
CA VAL A 336 1.27 11.00 -18.06
C VAL A 336 2.72 11.47 -18.04
N ASP A 337 3.29 11.85 -19.19
CA ASP A 337 4.68 12.27 -19.25
C ASP A 337 4.87 13.63 -18.56
N ALA A 338 3.93 14.56 -18.72
CA ALA A 338 3.95 15.83 -18.00
C ALA A 338 3.71 15.69 -16.49
N PHE A 339 3.02 14.62 -16.05
CA PHE A 339 2.75 14.35 -14.65
C PHE A 339 3.98 13.79 -13.90
N VAL A 340 4.85 13.07 -14.61
CA VAL A 340 6.04 12.40 -14.03
C VAL A 340 7.21 13.38 -13.97
N ASP A 341 7.76 13.59 -12.77
CA ASP A 341 8.93 14.46 -12.57
C ASP A 341 10.03 13.74 -11.76
N PRO A 342 11.09 13.23 -12.42
CA PRO A 342 12.21 12.58 -11.74
C PRO A 342 13.23 13.56 -11.17
N ALA A 343 13.13 14.86 -11.44
CA ALA A 343 14.15 15.83 -11.04
C ALA A 343 14.28 15.98 -9.51
N PRO A 344 13.19 16.05 -8.72
CA PRO A 344 13.27 16.12 -7.26
C PRO A 344 14.04 14.94 -6.65
N LEU A 345 13.75 13.71 -7.07
CA LEU A 345 14.43 12.53 -6.54
C LEU A 345 15.92 12.54 -6.88
N LYS A 346 16.28 12.84 -8.13
CA LYS A 346 17.68 12.93 -8.58
C LYS A 346 18.46 14.03 -7.85
N ARG A 347 17.80 15.14 -7.53
CA ARG A 347 18.40 16.24 -6.77
C ARG A 347 18.63 15.85 -5.31
N ALA A 348 17.63 15.22 -4.68
CA ALA A 348 17.63 14.86 -3.27
C ALA A 348 18.56 13.69 -2.94
N VAL A 349 18.61 12.68 -3.80
CA VAL A 349 19.29 11.40 -3.57
C VAL A 349 20.39 11.21 -4.60
N ARG A 350 21.65 11.24 -4.14
CA ARG A 350 22.86 10.99 -4.97
C ARG A 350 23.49 9.61 -4.74
N ALA A 351 22.77 8.72 -4.06
CA ALA A 351 23.26 7.40 -3.72
C ALA A 351 23.11 6.43 -4.91
N PRO A 352 23.87 5.31 -4.92
CA PRO A 352 23.75 4.30 -5.97
C PRO A 352 22.32 3.77 -6.12
N ALA A 353 22.01 3.36 -7.35
CA ALA A 353 20.79 2.64 -7.67
C ALA A 353 20.73 1.33 -6.88
N TYR A 354 19.52 0.89 -6.55
CA TYR A 354 19.32 -0.39 -5.90
C TYR A 354 19.63 -1.55 -6.86
N PRO A 355 20.17 -2.67 -6.35
CA PRO A 355 20.35 -3.86 -7.17
C PRO A 355 18.99 -4.34 -7.68
N LYS A 356 18.96 -4.86 -8.90
CA LYS A 356 17.76 -5.53 -9.42
C LYS A 356 17.40 -6.68 -8.49
N ALA A 357 16.10 -6.83 -8.21
CA ALA A 357 15.60 -7.96 -7.44
C ALA A 357 15.98 -9.28 -8.14
N GLY A 358 16.52 -10.22 -7.38
CA GLY A 358 16.83 -11.57 -7.84
C GLY A 358 15.59 -12.45 -7.94
N ALA A 359 15.79 -13.74 -8.22
CA ALA A 359 14.73 -14.73 -8.12
C ALA A 359 14.26 -14.84 -6.66
N VAL A 360 12.94 -14.81 -6.46
CA VAL A 360 12.32 -14.97 -5.14
C VAL A 360 12.62 -16.37 -4.61
N LYS A 361 13.16 -16.45 -3.40
CA LYS A 361 13.47 -17.70 -2.73
C LYS A 361 12.50 -18.01 -1.59
N PRO A 362 12.26 -19.30 -1.27
CA PRO A 362 11.53 -19.69 -0.07
C PRO A 362 12.20 -19.18 1.22
N GLU A 363 11.40 -18.78 2.20
CA GLU A 363 11.88 -18.25 3.48
C GLU A 363 11.17 -18.86 4.69
N LEU A 364 11.94 -19.22 5.72
CA LEU A 364 11.43 -19.70 7.00
C LEU A 364 11.71 -18.68 8.10
N TRP A 365 10.66 -18.25 8.79
CA TRP A 365 10.74 -17.45 10.00
C TRP A 365 10.40 -18.33 11.21
N LEU A 366 11.38 -18.53 12.09
CA LEU A 366 11.19 -19.27 13.33
C LEU A 366 10.76 -18.34 14.46
N LYS A 367 10.01 -18.87 15.43
CA LYS A 367 9.55 -18.11 16.59
C LYS A 367 10.73 -17.57 17.40
N GLY A 368 10.63 -16.32 17.83
CA GLY A 368 11.66 -15.63 18.61
C GLY A 368 12.92 -15.23 17.83
N GLN A 369 12.98 -15.47 16.51
CA GLN A 369 14.11 -15.04 15.69
C GLN A 369 13.86 -13.65 15.08
N SER A 370 14.90 -12.82 15.05
CA SER A 370 14.92 -11.50 14.42
C SER A 370 15.35 -11.55 12.94
N THR A 371 15.59 -12.73 12.39
CA THR A 371 15.95 -12.95 10.98
C THR A 371 15.19 -14.15 10.40
N THR A 372 15.08 -14.18 9.07
CA THR A 372 14.57 -15.32 8.31
C THR A 372 15.73 -16.14 7.75
N ARG A 373 15.43 -17.40 7.40
CA ARG A 373 16.35 -18.29 6.70
C ARG A 373 15.83 -18.54 5.29
N THR A 374 16.67 -18.35 4.29
CA THR A 374 16.33 -18.59 2.88
C THR A 374 16.77 -20.01 2.45
N PHE A 375 16.02 -20.62 1.54
CA PHE A 375 16.29 -21.96 0.99
C PHE A 375 16.36 -21.93 -0.54
N ASP A 376 16.96 -22.94 -1.16
CA ASP A 376 17.06 -22.99 -2.62
C ASP A 376 15.83 -23.65 -3.28
N SER A 377 15.03 -24.41 -2.51
CA SER A 377 13.78 -24.99 -2.99
C SER A 377 12.66 -25.05 -1.93
N PRO A 378 11.39 -25.06 -2.35
CA PRO A 378 10.26 -25.28 -1.43
C PRO A 378 10.40 -26.59 -0.64
N LYS A 379 10.95 -27.64 -1.24
CA LYS A 379 11.20 -28.93 -0.59
C LYS A 379 12.18 -28.81 0.58
N GLU A 380 13.29 -28.10 0.41
CA GLU A 380 14.26 -27.86 1.48
C GLU A 380 13.67 -27.03 2.62
N LEU A 381 12.86 -26.02 2.29
CA LEU A 381 12.12 -25.26 3.29
C LEU A 381 11.21 -26.17 4.11
N LEU A 382 10.42 -27.04 3.46
CA LEU A 382 9.50 -27.95 4.16
C LEU A 382 10.25 -28.93 5.05
N LYS A 383 11.40 -29.44 4.60
CA LYS A 383 12.28 -30.29 5.40
C LYS A 383 12.79 -29.56 6.65
N ALA A 384 13.17 -28.29 6.53
CA ALA A 384 13.65 -27.48 7.65
C ALA A 384 12.52 -27.03 8.60
N ALA A 385 11.31 -26.84 8.08
CA ALA A 385 10.13 -26.48 8.86
C ALA A 385 9.59 -27.64 9.71
N LYS A 386 9.82 -28.89 9.28
CA LYS A 386 9.31 -30.08 9.95
C LYS A 386 9.86 -30.20 11.38
N GLY A 387 8.99 -30.11 12.37
CA GLY A 387 9.33 -30.21 13.79
C GLY A 387 9.98 -28.96 14.40
N ALA A 388 10.06 -27.87 13.63
CA ALA A 388 10.54 -26.57 14.13
C ALA A 388 9.39 -25.74 14.72
N ASP A 389 9.71 -24.81 15.62
CA ASP A 389 8.77 -23.80 16.11
C ASP A 389 8.62 -22.68 15.06
N VAL A 390 7.82 -22.96 14.03
CA VAL A 390 7.63 -22.07 12.87
C VAL A 390 6.71 -20.92 13.24
N ARG A 391 7.17 -19.69 13.02
CA ARG A 391 6.34 -18.48 13.07
C ARG A 391 5.61 -18.28 11.75
N ALA A 392 6.35 -18.34 10.64
CA ALA A 392 5.81 -18.33 9.29
C ALA A 392 6.77 -19.03 8.32
N ALA A 393 6.20 -19.61 7.25
CA ALA A 393 6.95 -20.16 6.14
C ALA A 393 6.39 -19.59 4.84
N TYR A 394 7.28 -19.18 3.94
CA TYR A 394 6.93 -18.50 2.71
C TYR A 394 7.52 -19.24 1.52
N VAL A 395 6.73 -19.43 0.47
CA VAL A 395 7.12 -20.16 -0.74
C VAL A 395 6.69 -19.38 -1.98
N PRO A 396 7.54 -19.27 -3.00
CA PRO A 396 7.16 -18.63 -4.25
C PRO A 396 6.18 -19.51 -5.03
N ASP A 397 5.17 -18.88 -5.65
CA ASP A 397 4.35 -19.50 -6.69
C ASP A 397 5.23 -20.00 -7.84
N ALA A 398 5.01 -21.23 -8.27
CA ALA A 398 5.84 -21.88 -9.29
C ALA A 398 5.74 -21.26 -10.69
N LEU A 399 4.71 -20.45 -10.98
CA LEU A 399 4.51 -19.78 -12.27
C LEU A 399 4.80 -18.29 -12.20
N THR A 400 4.33 -17.62 -11.14
CA THR A 400 4.41 -16.16 -11.03
C THR A 400 5.58 -15.69 -10.18
N GLY A 401 6.12 -16.55 -9.31
CA GLY A 401 7.11 -16.18 -8.30
C GLY A 401 6.55 -15.36 -7.14
N THR A 402 5.22 -15.11 -7.10
CA THR A 402 4.58 -14.42 -5.98
C THR A 402 4.79 -15.22 -4.71
N LEU A 403 5.42 -14.61 -3.70
CA LEU A 403 5.62 -15.24 -2.40
C LEU A 403 4.26 -15.47 -1.72
N TRP A 404 4.08 -16.61 -1.07
CA TRP A 404 2.83 -16.96 -0.37
C TRP A 404 3.11 -17.78 0.89
N PHE A 405 2.15 -17.81 1.83
CA PHE A 405 2.27 -18.65 3.02
C PHE A 405 2.25 -20.13 2.64
N ALA A 406 3.24 -20.89 3.09
CA ALA A 406 3.42 -22.29 2.74
C ALA A 406 2.24 -23.18 3.16
N ASP A 407 1.64 -22.90 4.32
CA ASP A 407 0.46 -23.62 4.84
C ASP A 407 -0.86 -23.18 4.19
N ARG A 408 -0.86 -22.06 3.45
CA ARG A 408 -2.01 -21.55 2.69
C ARG A 408 -1.87 -21.73 1.17
N ALA A 409 -0.73 -22.22 0.70
CA ALA A 409 -0.48 -22.50 -0.70
C ALA A 409 -1.17 -23.80 -1.15
N VAL A 410 -1.45 -23.89 -2.45
CA VAL A 410 -1.83 -25.14 -3.09
C VAL A 410 -0.55 -25.88 -3.49
N TRP A 411 -0.40 -27.11 -3.01
CA TRP A 411 0.80 -27.91 -3.27
C TRP A 411 0.58 -28.91 -4.39
N VAL A 412 1.59 -29.08 -5.23
CA VAL A 412 1.66 -30.10 -6.28
C VAL A 412 2.93 -30.91 -6.07
N ALA A 413 2.79 -32.24 -6.03
CA ALA A 413 3.91 -33.16 -6.22
C ALA A 413 4.06 -33.46 -7.70
N ASP A 414 5.27 -33.28 -8.23
CA ASP A 414 5.64 -33.60 -9.60
C ASP A 414 6.93 -34.43 -9.57
N GLY A 415 6.77 -35.76 -9.58
CA GLY A 415 7.86 -36.67 -9.26
C GLY A 415 8.40 -36.44 -7.84
N ALA A 416 9.69 -36.09 -7.75
CA ALA A 416 10.37 -35.78 -6.48
C ALA A 416 10.32 -34.29 -6.10
N GLU A 417 9.82 -33.44 -6.99
CA GLU A 417 9.71 -31.99 -6.79
C GLU A 417 8.40 -31.62 -6.09
N LEU A 418 8.48 -30.58 -5.28
CA LEU A 418 7.33 -29.99 -4.60
C LEU A 418 7.18 -28.54 -5.05
N ARG A 419 6.04 -28.23 -5.64
CA ARG A 419 5.71 -26.90 -6.16
C ARG A 419 4.54 -26.31 -5.40
N ALA A 420 4.64 -25.02 -5.10
CA ALA A 420 3.58 -24.26 -4.45
C ALA A 420 2.93 -23.32 -5.46
N PHE A 421 1.64 -23.08 -5.28
CA PHE A 421 0.85 -22.15 -6.09
C PHE A 421 -0.02 -21.29 -5.18
N VAL A 422 -0.19 -20.03 -5.53
CA VAL A 422 -1.09 -19.10 -4.83
C VAL A 422 -2.55 -19.52 -5.05
N THR A 423 -2.91 -19.91 -6.28
CA THR A 423 -4.30 -20.20 -6.67
C THR A 423 -4.51 -21.67 -7.06
N PRO A 424 -5.69 -22.26 -6.74
CA PRO A 424 -6.05 -23.58 -7.23
C PRO A 424 -6.07 -23.68 -8.76
N ALA A 425 -6.51 -22.63 -9.46
CA ALA A 425 -6.57 -22.61 -10.92
C ALA A 425 -5.18 -22.72 -11.56
N SER A 426 -4.17 -22.03 -11.01
CA SER A 426 -2.78 -22.14 -11.46
C SER A 426 -2.20 -23.54 -11.23
N ALA A 427 -2.47 -24.14 -10.07
CA ALA A 427 -2.07 -25.53 -9.78
C ALA A 427 -2.73 -26.53 -10.73
N GLN A 428 -4.02 -26.38 -11.03
CA GLN A 428 -4.75 -27.24 -11.96
C GLN A 428 -4.20 -27.13 -13.38
N ARG A 429 -3.93 -25.90 -13.85
CA ARG A 429 -3.30 -25.65 -15.15
C ARG A 429 -1.91 -26.31 -15.23
N TYR A 430 -1.13 -26.23 -14.16
CA TYR A 430 0.17 -26.91 -14.10
C TYR A 430 0.01 -28.43 -14.21
N VAL A 431 -0.85 -29.04 -13.38
CA VAL A 431 -1.10 -30.49 -13.39
C VAL A 431 -1.61 -30.98 -14.75
N GLY A 432 -2.51 -30.24 -15.39
CA GLY A 432 -2.99 -30.58 -16.74
C GLY A 432 -1.90 -30.57 -17.81
N ALA A 433 -0.80 -29.84 -17.60
CA ALA A 433 0.33 -29.77 -18.51
C ALA A 433 1.49 -30.73 -18.15
N HIS A 434 1.49 -31.35 -16.96
CA HIS A 434 2.59 -32.17 -16.47
C HIS A 434 2.08 -33.57 -16.08
N ALA A 435 2.34 -34.55 -16.94
CA ALA A 435 1.92 -35.93 -16.72
C ALA A 435 2.56 -36.49 -15.43
N GLY A 436 1.72 -36.99 -14.51
CA GLY A 436 2.16 -37.54 -13.22
C GLY A 436 2.18 -36.51 -12.08
N ALA A 437 2.03 -35.22 -12.37
CA ALA A 437 1.85 -34.21 -11.34
C ALA A 437 0.47 -34.36 -10.67
N ARG A 438 0.39 -34.10 -9.37
CA ARG A 438 -0.88 -34.18 -8.62
C ARG A 438 -0.93 -33.13 -7.51
N ILE A 439 -2.10 -32.52 -7.33
CA ILE A 439 -2.37 -31.65 -6.18
C ILE A 439 -2.37 -32.51 -4.91
N ILE A 440 -1.68 -32.05 -3.89
CA ILE A 440 -1.56 -32.71 -2.58
C ILE A 440 -1.86 -31.73 -1.45
N ARG A 441 -2.19 -32.25 -0.26
CA ARG A 441 -2.37 -31.39 0.92
C ARG A 441 -1.02 -30.95 1.45
N TYR A 442 -0.99 -29.82 2.15
CA TYR A 442 0.22 -29.31 2.81
C TYR A 442 0.91 -30.36 3.70
N ALA A 443 0.13 -31.08 4.53
CA ALA A 443 0.68 -32.14 5.39
C ALA A 443 1.35 -33.28 4.59
N ASP A 444 0.81 -33.62 3.43
CA ASP A 444 1.39 -34.63 2.56
C ASP A 444 2.68 -34.10 1.90
N ALA A 445 2.73 -32.81 1.55
CA ALA A 445 3.94 -32.15 1.04
C ALA A 445 5.07 -32.14 2.08
N VAL A 446 4.77 -31.80 3.35
CA VAL A 446 5.73 -31.89 4.46
C VAL A 446 6.24 -33.32 4.65
N GLY A 447 5.36 -34.32 4.53
CA GLY A 447 5.72 -35.73 4.57
C GLY A 447 6.68 -36.15 3.45
N LEU A 448 6.42 -35.74 2.21
CA LEU A 448 7.22 -36.06 1.03
C LEU A 448 8.57 -35.32 0.98
N ALA A 449 8.71 -34.20 1.70
CA ALA A 449 9.98 -33.47 1.78
C ALA A 449 11.04 -34.16 2.65
N SER A 450 10.63 -35.19 3.42
CA SER A 450 11.43 -35.84 4.47
C SER A 450 12.42 -36.86 3.95
#